data_AF-A0A7J8B1T1-F1
#
_entry.id   AF-A0A7J8B1T1-F1
#
_cell.length_a   1.000
_cell.length_b   1.000
_cell.length_c   1.000
_cell.angle_alpha   90.00
_cell.angle_beta   90.00
_cell.angle_gamma   90.00
#
_symmetry.space_group_name_H-M   'P 1'
#
loop_
_entity.id
_entity.type
_entity.pdbx_description
1 polymer ?
#
loop_
_entity_poly.entity_id
_entity_poly.type
_entity_poly.pdbx_seq_one_letter_code
_entity_poly.pdbx_strand_id
1 'polypeptide(L)'
;MTENFPEIEKKNPTQIQDARRIPSKMNPRRQMQRHIIIKVANKNDKVRILKAVRERQKVTYKGTPIRLATDFSTETCQARREWDEIYKVMQRKGLNPRILYPARLSIKIKGEIRSFTDKKKTEGIYLHQTSNARNATGSTVKIKK
;
A
#
# COMPACT_ATOMS: atom_id res chain seq x y z
N MET A 1 -2.58 -3.55 30.50
CA MET A 1 -2.79 -3.04 29.13
C MET A 1 -1.75 -3.70 28.24
N THR A 2 -2.14 -4.32 27.12
CA THR A 2 -1.18 -5.00 26.24
C THR A 2 -0.54 -4.00 25.30
N GLU A 3 0.79 -3.93 25.30
CA GLU A 3 1.54 -3.05 24.41
C GLU A 3 1.42 -3.50 22.94
N ASN A 4 1.23 -2.53 22.03
CA ASN A 4 1.04 -2.83 20.61
C ASN A 4 2.34 -3.25 19.91
N PHE A 5 3.52 -2.81 20.35
CA PHE A 5 4.77 -3.02 19.62
C PHE A 5 6.01 -3.14 20.53
N PRO A 6 6.06 -4.15 21.43
CA PRO A 6 7.19 -4.32 22.35
C PRO A 6 8.53 -4.55 21.63
N GLU A 7 8.52 -5.04 20.39
CA GLU A 7 9.72 -5.28 19.58
C GLU A 7 10.40 -3.99 19.09
N ILE A 8 9.64 -2.90 18.91
CA ILE A 8 10.19 -1.65 18.39
C ILE A 8 10.99 -0.94 19.47
N GLU A 9 10.49 -0.94 20.69
CA GLU A 9 11.12 -0.28 21.84
C GLU A 9 12.42 -0.98 22.26
N LYS A 10 12.45 -2.33 22.20
CA LYS A 10 13.64 -3.11 22.56
C LYS A 10 14.85 -2.86 21.67
N LYS A 11 14.66 -2.51 20.40
CA LYS A 11 15.79 -2.33 19.46
C LYS A 11 16.45 -0.97 19.56
N ASN A 12 15.68 0.11 19.61
CA ASN A 12 16.13 1.49 19.80
C ASN A 12 14.90 2.40 20.03
N PRO A 13 14.94 3.32 21.01
CA PRO A 13 13.85 4.26 21.24
C PRO A 13 13.67 5.18 20.01
N THR A 14 12.43 5.38 19.59
CA THR A 14 12.13 6.25 18.45
C THR A 14 12.16 7.70 18.89
N GLN A 15 13.03 8.51 18.28
CA GLN A 15 13.08 9.95 18.56
C GLN A 15 12.00 10.70 17.78
N ILE A 16 11.08 11.35 18.49
CA ILE A 16 10.03 12.20 17.93
C ILE A 16 10.51 13.65 17.98
N GLN A 17 10.44 14.35 16.84
CA GLN A 17 10.78 15.78 16.74
C GLN A 17 9.58 16.68 17.04
N ASP A 18 8.42 16.32 16.50
CA ASP A 18 7.20 17.12 16.62
C ASP A 18 5.97 16.21 16.54
N ALA A 19 4.89 16.61 17.19
CA ALA A 19 3.60 15.93 17.12
C ALA A 19 2.48 16.96 17.25
N ARG A 20 1.66 17.11 16.20
CA ARG A 20 0.62 18.13 16.15
C ARG A 20 -0.68 17.63 15.53
N ARG A 21 -1.79 18.21 15.96
CA ARG A 21 -3.11 17.95 15.37
C ARG A 21 -3.37 18.84 14.17
N ILE A 22 -3.94 18.28 13.11
CA ILE A 22 -4.28 19.02 11.89
C ILE A 22 -5.78 18.87 11.58
N PRO A 23 -6.49 19.98 11.31
CA PRO A 23 -6.05 21.39 11.39
C PRO A 23 -5.77 21.82 12.84
N SER A 24 -4.90 22.84 13.03
CA SER A 24 -4.54 23.34 14.37
C SER A 24 -5.76 23.87 15.13
N LYS A 25 -6.63 24.62 14.44
CA LYS A 25 -7.91 25.11 14.97
C LYS A 25 -9.00 24.05 14.85
N MET A 26 -9.80 23.91 15.90
CA MET A 26 -10.97 23.03 15.91
C MET A 26 -12.15 23.72 15.22
N ASN A 27 -12.86 23.02 14.34
CA ASN A 27 -14.11 23.51 13.76
C ASN A 27 -15.28 23.07 14.66
N PRO A 28 -16.03 23.99 15.31
CA PRO A 28 -17.14 23.63 16.20
C PRO A 28 -18.24 22.81 15.52
N ARG A 29 -18.42 22.99 14.20
CA ARG A 29 -19.44 22.27 13.40
C ARG A 29 -19.04 20.84 13.06
N ARG A 30 -17.77 20.46 13.22
CA ARG A 30 -17.26 19.10 12.95
C ARG A 30 -16.63 18.54 14.22
N GLN A 31 -17.42 17.82 15.02
CA GLN A 31 -16.97 17.15 16.25
C GLN A 31 -16.19 15.83 16.00
N MET A 32 -15.64 15.63 14.80
CA MET A 32 -14.82 14.45 14.50
C MET A 32 -13.43 14.58 15.12
N GLN A 33 -12.85 13.43 15.49
CA GLN A 33 -11.45 13.36 15.92
C GLN A 33 -10.51 13.86 14.81
N ARG A 34 -9.62 14.80 15.14
CA ARG A 34 -8.62 15.35 14.21
C ARG A 34 -7.45 14.39 14.01
N HIS A 35 -6.86 14.40 12.81
CA HIS A 35 -5.65 13.65 12.54
C HIS A 35 -4.45 14.24 13.31
N ILE A 36 -3.55 13.36 13.75
CA ILE A 36 -2.28 13.72 14.38
C ILE A 36 -1.17 13.44 13.37
N ILE A 37 -0.35 14.44 13.07
CA ILE A 37 0.88 14.26 12.31
C ILE A 37 2.04 14.21 13.30
N ILE A 38 2.84 13.15 13.19
CA ILE A 38 4.03 12.92 14.01
C ILE A 38 5.24 13.02 13.09
N LYS A 39 6.15 13.93 13.42
CA LYS A 39 7.45 14.08 12.76
C LYS A 39 8.48 13.26 13.53
N VAL A 40 8.92 12.17 12.92
CA VAL A 40 9.98 11.30 13.46
C VAL A 40 11.34 11.83 13.00
N ALA A 41 12.34 11.79 13.87
CA ALA A 41 13.68 12.29 13.56
C ALA A 41 14.36 11.48 12.45
N ASN A 42 14.30 10.15 12.58
CA ASN A 42 14.94 9.23 11.65
C ASN A 42 13.94 8.66 10.65
N LYS A 43 14.31 8.67 9.36
CA LYS A 43 13.50 8.04 8.30
C LYS A 43 13.39 6.52 8.48
N ASN A 44 14.43 5.88 9.00
CA ASN A 44 14.45 4.43 9.25
C ASN A 44 13.43 4.02 10.32
N ASP A 45 13.29 4.82 11.38
CA ASP A 45 12.30 4.57 12.43
C ASP A 45 10.87 4.68 11.89
N LYS A 46 10.61 5.68 11.02
CA LYS A 46 9.33 5.80 10.30
C LYS A 46 9.03 4.53 9.49
N VAL A 47 9.99 4.03 8.71
CA VAL A 47 9.81 2.81 7.89
C VAL A 47 9.56 1.58 8.77
N ARG A 48 10.32 1.45 9.87
CA ARG A 48 10.20 0.35 10.83
C ARG A 48 8.82 0.31 11.49
N ILE A 49 8.32 1.45 11.97
CA ILE A 49 6.97 1.56 12.58
C ILE A 49 5.90 1.16 11.57
N LEU A 50 5.96 1.70 10.35
CA LEU A 50 4.97 1.39 9.32
C LEU A 50 5.00 -0.07 8.88
N LYS A 51 6.18 -0.71 8.89
CA LYS A 51 6.31 -2.13 8.61
C LYS A 51 5.62 -2.96 9.71
N ALA A 52 5.91 -2.68 10.98
CA ALA A 52 5.30 -3.36 12.11
C ALA A 52 3.77 -3.19 12.13
N VAL A 53 3.27 -2.00 11.79
CA VAL A 53 1.82 -1.74 11.67
C VAL A 53 1.18 -2.63 10.59
N ARG A 54 1.84 -2.78 9.43
CA ARG A 54 1.33 -3.64 8.34
C ARG A 54 1.34 -5.11 8.71
N GLU A 55 2.36 -5.56 9.42
CA GLU A 55 2.47 -6.96 9.86
C GLU A 55 1.41 -7.32 10.91
N ARG A 56 1.12 -6.40 11.86
CA ARG A 56 0.08 -6.64 12.88
C ARG A 56 -1.35 -6.43 12.35
N GLN A 57 -1.55 -5.62 11.31
CA GLN A 57 -2.83 -5.24 10.69
C GLN A 57 -3.82 -4.48 11.61
N LYS A 58 -3.92 -4.83 12.90
CA LYS A 58 -4.78 -4.21 13.92
C LYS A 58 -3.91 -3.51 14.96
N VAL A 59 -4.11 -2.20 15.09
CA VAL A 59 -3.46 -1.37 16.11
C VAL A 59 -4.55 -0.77 16.96
N THR A 60 -4.45 -0.85 18.29
CA THR A 60 -5.47 -0.36 19.21
C THR A 60 -4.90 0.60 20.23
N TYR A 61 -5.55 1.73 20.48
CA TYR A 61 -5.21 2.64 21.57
C TYR A 61 -6.37 2.67 22.56
N LYS A 62 -6.12 2.27 23.82
CA LYS A 62 -7.13 2.19 24.88
C LYS A 62 -8.40 1.42 24.45
N GLY A 63 -8.23 0.31 23.73
CA GLY A 63 -9.33 -0.51 23.20
C GLY A 63 -9.91 -0.05 21.86
N THR A 64 -9.63 1.18 21.42
CA THR A 64 -10.14 1.71 20.15
C THR A 64 -9.18 1.40 19.01
N PRO A 65 -9.62 0.82 17.87
CA PRO A 65 -8.76 0.61 16.72
C PRO A 65 -8.32 1.95 16.11
N ILE A 66 -7.02 2.08 15.87
CA ILE A 66 -6.42 3.24 15.24
C ILE A 66 -5.74 2.84 13.93
N ARG A 67 -5.66 3.78 13.00
CA ARG A 67 -4.98 3.58 11.71
C ARG A 67 -3.77 4.50 11.64
N LEU A 68 -2.62 3.91 11.33
CA LEU A 68 -1.39 4.64 11.08
C LEU A 68 -1.06 4.54 9.60
N ALA A 69 -0.86 5.69 8.97
CA ALA A 69 -0.53 5.79 7.55
C ALA A 69 0.59 6.82 7.34
N THR A 70 1.26 6.73 6.21
CA THR A 70 2.23 7.72 5.76
C THR A 70 1.52 8.99 5.31
N ASP A 71 2.03 10.14 5.75
CA ASP A 71 1.69 11.42 5.16
C ASP A 71 2.35 11.58 3.79
N PHE A 72 1.57 11.98 2.79
CA PHE A 72 1.97 12.19 1.40
C PHE A 72 1.47 13.54 0.91
N SER A 73 2.17 14.15 -0.05
CA SER A 73 1.65 15.36 -0.72
C SER A 73 0.32 15.06 -1.44
N THR A 74 -0.47 16.09 -1.70
CA THR A 74 -1.72 15.99 -2.46
C THR A 74 -1.51 15.38 -3.83
N GLU A 75 -0.47 15.81 -4.55
CA GLU A 75 -0.06 15.27 -5.85
C GLU A 75 0.27 13.77 -5.76
N THR A 76 1.07 13.36 -4.78
CA THR A 76 1.44 11.95 -4.58
C THR A 76 0.23 11.10 -4.19
N CYS A 77 -0.67 11.64 -3.36
CA CYS A 77 -1.93 11.00 -3.02
C CYS A 77 -2.78 10.75 -4.26
N GLN A 78 -2.89 11.77 -5.14
CA GLN A 78 -3.68 11.66 -6.36
C GLN A 78 -3.09 10.64 -7.35
N ALA A 79 -1.78 10.71 -7.61
CA ALA A 79 -1.09 9.74 -8.46
C ALA A 79 -1.20 8.30 -7.92
N ARG A 80 -1.25 8.12 -6.59
CA ARG A 80 -1.50 6.80 -5.97
C ARG A 80 -2.92 6.31 -6.18
N ARG A 81 -3.93 7.18 -6.13
CA ARG A 81 -5.33 6.82 -6.36
C ARG A 81 -5.55 6.30 -7.77
N GLU A 82 -4.85 6.83 -8.76
CA GLU A 82 -4.91 6.33 -10.14
C GLU A 82 -4.51 4.86 -10.26
N TRP A 83 -3.65 4.39 -9.36
CA TRP A 83 -3.25 2.98 -9.29
C TRP A 83 -4.27 2.10 -8.58
N ASP A 84 -5.23 2.62 -7.80
CA ASP A 84 -6.10 1.81 -6.92
C ASP A 84 -6.96 0.80 -7.71
N GLU A 85 -7.51 1.23 -8.86
CA GLU A 85 -8.32 0.35 -9.73
C GLU A 85 -7.47 -0.79 -10.30
N ILE A 86 -6.32 -0.44 -10.86
CA ILE A 86 -5.36 -1.40 -11.42
C ILE A 86 -4.89 -2.35 -10.32
N TYR A 87 -4.50 -1.82 -9.17
CA TYR A 87 -4.03 -2.59 -8.02
C TYR A 87 -5.04 -3.66 -7.59
N LYS A 88 -6.33 -3.33 -7.52
CA LYS A 88 -7.40 -4.29 -7.23
C LYS A 88 -7.50 -5.39 -8.29
N VAL A 89 -7.45 -5.04 -9.58
CA VAL A 89 -7.47 -6.02 -10.68
C VAL A 89 -6.27 -6.96 -10.60
N MET A 90 -5.09 -6.42 -10.32
CA MET A 90 -3.86 -7.18 -10.20
C MET A 90 -3.81 -8.11 -9.00
N GLN A 91 -4.36 -7.67 -7.87
CA GLN A 91 -4.52 -8.53 -6.69
C GLN A 91 -5.44 -9.71 -6.99
N ARG A 92 -6.56 -9.49 -7.70
CA ARG A 92 -7.47 -10.57 -8.13
C ARG A 92 -6.79 -11.57 -9.07
N LYS A 93 -5.81 -11.12 -9.87
CA LYS A 93 -4.99 -11.96 -10.76
C LYS A 93 -3.80 -12.64 -10.04
N GLY A 94 -3.59 -12.42 -8.74
CA GLY A 94 -2.51 -13.05 -7.97
C GLY A 94 -1.11 -12.48 -8.22
N LEU A 95 -0.99 -11.29 -8.83
CA LEU A 95 0.29 -10.71 -9.25
C LEU A 95 1.08 -10.00 -8.13
N ASN A 96 0.61 -10.07 -6.88
CA ASN A 96 1.21 -9.46 -5.69
C ASN A 96 1.82 -8.06 -5.91
N PRO A 97 1.01 -7.09 -6.40
CA PRO A 97 1.49 -5.75 -6.72
C PRO A 97 1.98 -5.00 -5.48
N ARG A 98 2.99 -4.14 -5.66
CA ARG A 98 3.55 -3.26 -4.63
C ARG A 98 3.58 -1.82 -5.12
N ILE A 99 3.05 -0.88 -4.33
CA ILE A 99 3.13 0.56 -4.63
C ILE A 99 4.34 1.15 -3.91
N LEU A 100 5.35 1.54 -4.67
CA LEU A 100 6.59 2.16 -4.22
C LEU A 100 6.45 3.68 -4.14
N TYR A 101 7.31 4.30 -3.33
CA TYR A 101 7.40 5.76 -3.25
C TYR A 101 8.04 6.35 -4.53
N PRO A 102 7.59 7.52 -5.01
CA PRO A 102 6.41 8.27 -4.56
C PRO A 102 5.10 7.63 -5.04
N ALA A 103 4.96 7.30 -6.33
CA ALA A 103 3.75 6.67 -6.90
C ALA A 103 4.10 5.71 -8.05
N ARG A 104 4.95 4.71 -7.79
CA ARG A 104 5.37 3.70 -8.79
C ARG A 104 4.73 2.35 -8.49
N LEU A 105 4.20 1.68 -9.50
CA LEU A 105 3.65 0.33 -9.36
C LEU A 105 4.72 -0.71 -9.71
N SER A 106 4.98 -1.65 -8.82
CA SER A 106 5.96 -2.72 -8.98
C SER A 106 5.29 -4.08 -8.91
N ILE A 107 5.63 -4.95 -9.86
CA ILE A 107 4.99 -6.25 -10.05
C ILE A 107 6.06 -7.29 -10.35
N LYS A 108 5.90 -8.50 -9.80
CA LYS A 108 6.77 -9.64 -10.09
C LYS A 108 6.16 -10.46 -11.23
N ILE A 109 6.82 -10.48 -12.39
CA ILE A 109 6.40 -11.22 -13.58
C ILE A 109 7.50 -12.21 -13.93
N LYS A 110 7.19 -13.52 -13.95
CA LYS A 110 8.14 -14.59 -14.30
C LYS A 110 9.50 -14.49 -13.58
N GLY A 111 9.50 -14.05 -12.32
CA GLY A 111 10.72 -13.86 -11.52
C GLY A 111 11.36 -12.47 -11.60
N GLU A 112 11.08 -11.70 -12.65
CA GLU A 112 11.55 -10.33 -12.80
C GLU A 112 10.65 -9.32 -12.10
N ILE A 113 11.24 -8.33 -11.44
CA ILE A 113 10.51 -7.21 -10.86
C ILE A 113 10.50 -6.08 -11.87
N ARG A 114 9.31 -5.74 -12.40
CA ARG A 114 9.13 -4.58 -13.28
C ARG A 114 8.46 -3.45 -12.51
N SER A 115 8.90 -2.22 -12.76
CA SER A 115 8.36 -1.02 -12.13
C SER A 115 7.83 -0.04 -13.17
N PHE A 116 6.68 0.54 -12.88
CA PHE A 116 5.96 1.43 -13.79
C PHE A 116 5.67 2.75 -13.10
N THR A 117 5.84 3.83 -13.86
CA THR A 117 5.53 5.20 -13.44
C THR A 117 4.24 5.70 -14.07
N ASP A 118 3.92 5.25 -15.30
CA ASP A 118 2.77 5.73 -16.06
C ASP A 118 1.66 4.69 -16.13
N LYS A 119 0.41 5.10 -15.87
CA LYS A 119 -0.80 4.25 -15.97
C LYS A 119 -0.92 3.57 -17.34
N LYS A 120 -0.80 4.36 -18.43
CA LYS A 120 -0.99 3.88 -19.82
C LYS A 120 -0.05 2.74 -20.20
N LYS A 121 1.20 2.76 -19.73
CA LYS A 121 2.19 1.70 -20.02
C LYS A 121 1.87 0.38 -19.33
N THR A 122 1.11 0.41 -18.23
CA THR A 122 0.73 -0.81 -17.51
C THR A 122 -0.46 -1.54 -18.15
N GLU A 123 -1.39 -0.80 -18.75
CA GLU A 123 -2.60 -1.34 -19.38
C GLU A 123 -2.27 -2.35 -20.49
N GLY A 124 -1.27 -2.06 -21.32
CA GLY A 124 -0.81 -2.98 -22.38
C GLY A 124 -0.29 -4.32 -21.85
N ILE A 125 0.42 -4.32 -20.71
CA ILE A 125 1.02 -5.53 -20.14
C ILE A 125 -0.06 -6.46 -19.55
N TYR A 126 -1.17 -5.91 -19.05
CA TYR A 126 -2.30 -6.71 -18.54
C TYR A 126 -3.04 -7.47 -19.64
N LEU A 127 -3.10 -6.92 -20.85
CA LEU A 127 -3.82 -7.51 -21.99
C LEU A 127 -3.02 -8.62 -22.66
N HIS A 128 -1.71 -8.45 -22.85
CA HIS A 128 -0.85 -9.45 -23.49
C HIS A 128 -0.67 -10.75 -22.67
N GLN A 129 -0.96 -10.75 -21.38
CA GLN A 129 -0.98 -12.00 -20.58
C GLN A 129 -2.29 -12.78 -20.74
N THR A 130 -3.38 -12.14 -21.21
CA THR A 130 -4.70 -12.79 -21.37
C THR A 130 -4.88 -13.51 -22.70
N SER A 131 -4.11 -13.15 -23.74
CA SER A 131 -4.15 -13.82 -25.05
C SER A 131 -3.37 -15.14 -25.08
N ASN A 132 -2.40 -15.34 -24.18
CA ASN A 132 -1.57 -16.56 -24.18
C ASN A 132 -2.19 -17.76 -23.43
N ALA A 133 -3.32 -17.58 -22.74
CA ALA A 133 -3.97 -18.66 -21.99
C ALA A 133 -5.16 -19.30 -22.75
N ARG A 134 -5.58 -18.76 -23.90
CA ARG A 134 -6.74 -19.28 -24.66
C ARG A 134 -6.38 -20.27 -25.79
N ASN A 135 -5.10 -20.48 -26.07
CA ASN A 135 -4.65 -21.31 -27.19
C ASN A 135 -4.08 -22.69 -26.75
N ALA A 136 -4.52 -23.23 -25.61
CA ALA A 136 -4.04 -24.52 -25.08
C ALA A 136 -5.14 -25.57 -24.85
N THR A 137 -6.31 -25.43 -25.48
CA THR A 137 -7.37 -26.46 -25.48
C THR A 137 -7.93 -26.59 -26.89
N GLY A 138 -7.14 -27.23 -27.74
CA GLY A 138 -7.50 -27.66 -29.08
C GLY A 138 -6.93 -29.04 -29.37
N SER A 139 -7.02 -29.95 -28.39
CA SER A 139 -6.76 -31.38 -28.61
C SER A 139 -7.95 -32.01 -29.32
N THR A 140 -7.64 -32.58 -30.48
CA THR A 140 -8.45 -33.14 -31.57
C THR A 140 -9.51 -34.19 -31.18
N VAL A 141 -10.63 -34.24 -31.92
CA VAL A 141 -11.30 -35.51 -32.26
C VAL A 141 -11.61 -35.51 -33.77
N LYS A 142 -10.90 -36.36 -34.52
CA LYS A 142 -11.21 -36.72 -35.91
C LYS A 142 -12.34 -37.75 -35.87
N ILE A 143 -13.40 -37.54 -36.63
CA ILE A 143 -14.39 -38.58 -36.95
C ILE A 143 -14.11 -39.02 -38.39
N LYS A 144 -13.77 -40.31 -38.57
CA LYS A 144 -13.69 -40.98 -39.88
C LYS A 144 -15.11 -41.31 -40.34
N LYS A 145 -15.42 -41.04 -41.61
CA LYS A 145 -16.58 -41.63 -42.31
C LYS A 145 -16.36 -43.13 -42.52
#